data_AF-A0A4Y8WYP1-F1
#
_entry.id   AF-A0A4Y8WYP1-F1
#
_cell.length_a   1.000
_cell.length_b   1.000
_cell.length_c   1.000
_cell.angle_alpha   90.00
_cell.angle_beta   90.00
_cell.angle_gamma   90.00
#
_symmetry.space_group_name_H-M   'P 1'
#
loop_
_entity.id
_entity.type
_entity.pdbx_description
1 polymer ?
#
loop_
_entity_poly.entity_id
_entity_poly.type
_entity_poly.pdbx_seq_one_letter_code
_entity_poly.pdbx_strand_id
1 'polypeptide(L)'
;MTPEMLSALVALVLGVVLAVTLGFVVARQGRLRRSLGHARADVQALEARVATLSDRLTAAEGEAHSGHELALIYNPVKSGVDEIRAYVETQARRDGFGDVLVLETEEDDPGVQMARDAVAAGVRRVLVAGGDGTVRTVAEELANTSVALGIIPLGTGNLLARNLSLPINDPEECVRIALHGHQRVIDTVDVRLVHEDGERTRHTFTVMGGAGYDADIMGDTRDDLKDMAGWLAYSEAGLRHLGGERREVSVALDGGPFRTFRMRSVLVANCGMLTAGMELLPEAKLDDGLLDVLILSPRNTLDWARIALKTLTRHRRDLDSLHTKQATRVQVRFAEPTLSQLDGDATGSITALDARVQADSLVVMIKNEERASVQS
;
A
#
# COMPACT_ATOMS: atom_id res chain seq x y z
N MET A 1 55.25 -2.70 42.28
CA MET A 1 54.21 -1.69 41.96
C MET A 1 54.10 -0.79 43.18
N THR A 2 54.29 0.52 43.04
CA THR A 2 54.20 1.44 44.20
C THR A 2 52.74 1.60 44.64
N PRO A 3 52.46 1.93 45.91
CA PRO A 3 51.11 2.22 46.39
C PRO A 3 50.40 3.29 45.54
N GLU A 4 51.17 4.28 45.05
CA GLU A 4 50.69 5.32 44.16
C GLU A 4 50.25 4.77 42.79
N MET A 5 51.04 3.89 42.17
CA MET A 5 50.62 3.21 40.93
C MET A 5 49.37 2.35 41.11
N LEU A 6 49.23 1.67 42.25
CA LEU A 6 48.04 0.87 42.56
C LEU A 6 46.80 1.78 42.71
N SER A 7 46.93 2.91 43.39
CA SER A 7 45.84 3.88 43.54
C SER A 7 45.41 4.51 42.21
N ALA A 8 46.37 4.85 41.34
CA ALA A 8 46.09 5.40 40.01
C ALA A 8 45.40 4.37 39.09
N LEU A 9 45.82 3.11 39.15
CA LEU A 9 45.19 2.02 38.40
C LEU A 9 43.75 1.77 38.87
N VAL A 10 43.51 1.77 40.18
CA VAL A 10 42.16 1.59 40.76
C VAL A 10 41.25 2.76 40.38
N ALA A 11 41.74 4.00 40.42
CA ALA A 11 40.99 5.18 39.99
C ALA A 11 40.63 5.13 38.49
N LEU A 12 41.55 4.70 37.64
CA LEU A 12 41.31 4.52 36.21
C LEU A 12 40.22 3.48 35.94
N VAL A 13 40.31 2.31 36.59
CA VAL A 13 39.33 1.23 36.46
C VAL A 13 37.95 1.69 36.92
N LEU A 14 37.85 2.37 38.06
CA LEU A 14 36.59 2.94 38.56
C LEU A 14 36.00 3.98 37.60
N GLY A 15 36.83 4.84 37.02
CA GLY A 15 36.40 5.83 36.03
C GLY A 15 35.84 5.20 34.75
N VAL A 16 36.49 4.15 34.24
CA VAL A 16 36.02 3.40 33.06
C VAL A 16 34.70 2.69 33.37
N VAL A 17 34.59 2.02 34.52
CA VAL A 17 33.34 1.35 34.94
C VAL A 17 32.20 2.36 35.04
N LEU A 18 32.43 3.52 35.67
CA LEU A 18 31.41 4.56 35.80
C LEU A 18 30.96 5.09 34.43
N ALA A 19 31.89 5.35 33.51
CA ALA A 19 31.57 5.82 32.16
C ALA A 19 30.74 4.80 31.35
N VAL A 20 31.10 3.52 31.41
CA VAL A 20 30.34 2.43 30.75
C VAL A 20 28.94 2.30 31.34
N THR A 21 28.83 2.36 32.67
CA THR A 21 27.53 2.25 33.37
C THR A 21 26.63 3.43 33.02
N LEU A 22 27.18 4.65 33.00
CA LEU A 22 26.45 5.86 32.60
C LEU A 22 26.00 5.79 31.14
N GLY A 23 26.87 5.33 30.23
CA GLY A 23 26.52 5.10 28.83
C GLY A 23 25.38 4.09 28.67
N PHE A 24 25.40 3.00 29.44
CA PHE A 24 24.33 1.99 29.43
C PHE A 24 23.00 2.55 29.95
N VAL A 25 23.03 3.35 31.03
CA VAL A 25 21.84 4.01 31.59
C VAL A 25 21.24 5.01 30.60
N VAL A 26 22.06 5.85 29.98
CA VAL A 26 21.62 6.82 28.95
C VAL A 26 21.05 6.10 27.74
N ALA A 27 21.71 5.03 27.25
CA ALA A 27 21.22 4.22 26.14
C ALA A 27 19.90 3.50 26.48
N ARG A 28 19.74 3.02 27.73
CA ARG A 28 18.51 2.39 28.21
C ARG A 28 17.38 3.41 28.34
N GLN A 29 17.64 4.59 28.90
CA GLN A 29 16.66 5.68 28.97
C GLN A 29 16.23 6.16 27.58
N GLY A 30 17.16 6.26 26.62
CA GLY A 30 16.85 6.57 25.23
C GLY A 30 15.94 5.52 24.57
N ARG A 31 16.19 4.22 24.81
CA ARG A 31 15.33 3.13 24.34
C ARG A 31 13.94 3.17 24.97
N LEU A 32 13.84 3.38 26.28
CA LEU A 32 12.55 3.50 26.99
C LEU A 32 11.73 4.70 26.51
N ARG A 33 12.36 5.87 26.31
CA ARG A 33 11.67 7.05 25.78
C ARG A 33 11.11 6.81 24.37
N ARG A 34 11.86 6.11 23.50
CA ARG A 34 11.36 5.71 22.17
C ARG A 34 10.21 4.71 22.26
N SER A 35 10.33 3.69 23.11
CA SER A 35 9.27 2.70 23.33
C SER A 35 7.98 3.33 23.86
N LEU A 36 8.07 4.28 24.81
CA LEU A 36 6.92 5.04 25.30
C LEU A 36 6.35 5.98 24.24
N GLY A 37 7.21 6.52 23.36
CA GLY A 37 6.77 7.30 22.20
C GLY A 37 5.91 6.48 21.24
N HIS A 38 6.37 5.28 20.86
CA HIS A 38 5.59 4.36 20.02
C HIS A 38 4.29 3.95 20.71
N ALA A 39 4.34 3.49 21.97
CA ALA A 39 3.13 3.08 22.69
C ALA A 39 2.09 4.21 22.82
N ARG A 40 2.53 5.46 22.96
CA ARG A 40 1.62 6.62 23.01
C ARG A 40 1.03 6.94 21.64
N ALA A 41 1.82 6.80 20.58
CA ALA A 41 1.33 6.92 19.21
C ALA A 41 0.32 5.81 18.90
N ASP A 42 0.58 4.57 19.32
CA ASP A 42 -0.33 3.42 19.15
C ASP A 42 -1.67 3.68 19.86
N VAL A 43 -1.64 4.21 21.10
CA VAL A 43 -2.86 4.56 21.85
C VAL A 43 -3.63 5.68 21.17
N GLN A 44 -2.95 6.75 20.72
CA GLN A 44 -3.61 7.85 20.00
C GLN A 44 -4.20 7.41 18.67
N ALA A 45 -3.50 6.53 17.94
CA ALA A 45 -4.02 5.91 16.73
C ALA A 45 -5.26 5.07 17.03
N LEU A 46 -5.24 4.27 18.10
CA LEU A 46 -6.39 3.46 18.52
C LEU A 46 -7.60 4.34 18.93
N GLU A 47 -7.38 5.42 19.68
CA GLU A 47 -8.43 6.37 20.04
C GLU A 47 -9.06 7.02 18.80
N ALA A 48 -8.23 7.42 17.82
CA ALA A 48 -8.72 7.96 16.55
C ALA A 48 -9.52 6.91 15.75
N ARG A 49 -9.06 5.66 15.71
CA ARG A 49 -9.75 4.53 15.05
C ARG A 49 -11.13 4.28 15.67
N VAL A 50 -11.22 4.25 17.00
CA VAL A 50 -12.49 4.06 17.72
C VAL A 50 -13.48 5.19 17.45
N ALA A 51 -13.01 6.44 17.40
CA ALA A 51 -13.85 7.59 17.05
C ALA A 51 -14.40 7.49 15.62
N THR A 52 -13.52 7.23 14.64
CA THR A 52 -13.92 7.07 13.22
C THR A 52 -14.91 5.91 13.03
N LEU A 53 -14.69 4.78 13.70
CA LEU A 53 -15.62 3.63 13.64
C LEU A 53 -16.99 3.96 14.25
N SER A 54 -17.01 4.71 15.36
CA SER A 54 -18.27 5.13 16.00
C SER A 54 -19.07 6.09 15.11
N ASP A 55 -18.41 7.04 14.45
CA ASP A 55 -19.04 7.95 13.49
C ASP A 55 -19.62 7.18 12.29
N ARG A 56 -18.88 6.20 11.75
CA ARG A 56 -19.37 5.35 10.65
C ARG A 56 -20.55 4.48 11.05
N LEU A 57 -20.55 3.91 12.26
CA LEU A 57 -21.69 3.15 12.76
C LEU A 57 -22.94 4.02 12.83
N THR A 58 -22.79 5.24 13.33
CA THR A 58 -23.88 6.22 13.45
C THR A 58 -24.39 6.66 12.06
N ALA A 59 -23.49 6.86 11.09
CA ALA A 59 -23.86 7.21 9.72
C ALA A 59 -24.60 6.07 9.00
N ALA A 60 -24.15 4.82 9.19
CA ALA A 60 -24.77 3.64 8.60
C ALA A 60 -26.18 3.36 9.13
N GLU A 61 -26.50 3.77 10.37
CA GLU A 61 -27.84 3.67 10.95
C GLU A 61 -28.83 4.72 10.37
N GLY A 62 -28.33 5.80 9.75
CA GLY A 62 -29.12 6.92 9.26
C GLY A 62 -29.48 6.91 7.77
N GLU A 63 -28.85 6.05 6.96
CA GLU A 63 -29.06 6.02 5.50
C GLU A 63 -30.26 5.15 5.11
N ALA A 64 -31.29 5.80 4.57
CA ALA A 64 -32.43 5.13 3.95
C ALA A 64 -31.93 4.28 2.78
N HIS A 65 -32.03 2.96 2.92
CA HIS A 65 -31.62 2.02 1.89
C HIS A 65 -32.50 2.23 0.65
N SER A 66 -31.89 2.61 -0.47
CA SER A 66 -32.59 2.51 -1.75
C SER A 66 -32.76 1.03 -2.12
N GLY A 67 -33.55 0.75 -3.15
CA GLY A 67 -34.00 -0.60 -3.51
C GLY A 67 -32.91 -1.61 -3.91
N HIS A 68 -31.62 -1.24 -3.94
CA HIS A 68 -30.50 -2.11 -4.31
C HIS A 68 -29.53 -2.32 -3.14
N GLU A 69 -29.26 -3.59 -2.79
CA GLU A 69 -28.22 -3.92 -1.81
C GLU A 69 -26.81 -3.89 -2.43
N LEU A 70 -26.71 -4.17 -3.74
CA LEU A 70 -25.46 -4.38 -4.45
C LEU A 70 -25.37 -3.48 -5.69
N ALA A 71 -24.18 -2.96 -5.96
CA ALA A 71 -23.79 -2.44 -7.26
C ALA A 71 -22.67 -3.28 -7.88
N LEU A 72 -22.67 -3.41 -9.21
CA LEU A 72 -21.58 -3.96 -10.00
C LEU A 72 -21.03 -2.85 -10.89
N ILE A 73 -19.77 -2.45 -10.65
CA ILE A 73 -19.01 -1.55 -11.50
C ILE A 73 -18.04 -2.39 -12.33
N TYR A 74 -18.06 -2.26 -13.65
CA TYR A 74 -17.15 -3.02 -14.50
C TYR A 74 -16.62 -2.25 -15.69
N ASN A 75 -15.43 -2.66 -16.14
CA ASN A 75 -14.85 -2.16 -17.37
C ASN A 75 -15.30 -3.01 -18.57
N PRO A 76 -16.10 -2.45 -19.51
CA PRO A 76 -16.72 -3.23 -20.59
C PRO A 76 -15.72 -3.77 -21.61
N VAL A 77 -14.48 -3.25 -21.65
CA VAL A 77 -13.46 -3.75 -22.59
C VAL A 77 -12.69 -4.98 -22.08
N LYS A 78 -12.96 -5.43 -20.84
CA LYS A 78 -12.30 -6.62 -20.27
C LYS A 78 -12.95 -7.90 -20.76
N SER A 79 -12.12 -8.89 -21.10
CA SER A 79 -12.60 -10.21 -21.48
C SER A 79 -13.31 -10.90 -20.32
N GLY A 80 -14.39 -11.64 -20.62
CA GLY A 80 -15.15 -12.39 -19.63
C GLY A 80 -16.15 -11.57 -18.82
N VAL A 81 -16.30 -10.28 -19.10
CA VAL A 81 -17.09 -9.37 -18.25
C VAL A 81 -18.60 -9.62 -18.37
N ASP A 82 -19.09 -9.99 -19.55
CA ASP A 82 -20.50 -10.32 -19.77
C ASP A 82 -20.90 -11.60 -18.99
N GLU A 83 -20.03 -12.62 -19.01
CA GLU A 83 -20.23 -13.84 -18.22
C GLU A 83 -20.21 -13.53 -16.71
N ILE A 84 -19.29 -12.67 -16.27
CA ILE A 84 -19.21 -12.26 -14.87
C ILE A 84 -20.43 -11.46 -14.45
N ARG A 85 -20.90 -10.52 -15.28
CA ARG A 85 -22.13 -9.76 -15.02
C ARG A 85 -23.31 -10.70 -14.86
N ALA A 86 -23.52 -11.60 -15.82
CA ALA A 86 -24.60 -12.58 -15.77
C ALA A 86 -24.50 -13.49 -14.52
N TYR A 87 -23.27 -13.88 -14.16
CA TYR A 87 -23.02 -14.68 -12.96
C TYR A 87 -23.36 -13.92 -11.67
N VAL A 88 -22.91 -12.66 -11.55
CA VAL A 88 -23.22 -11.77 -10.41
C VAL A 88 -24.72 -11.58 -10.27
N GLU A 89 -25.43 -11.20 -11.34
CA GLU A 89 -26.89 -11.01 -11.32
C GLU A 89 -27.62 -12.31 -10.92
N THR A 90 -27.16 -13.46 -11.42
CA THR A 90 -27.75 -14.77 -11.09
C THR A 90 -27.54 -15.14 -9.63
N GLN A 91 -26.32 -15.00 -9.10
CA GLN A 91 -26.05 -15.29 -7.68
C GLN A 91 -26.78 -14.29 -6.77
N ALA A 92 -26.78 -13.00 -7.11
CA ALA A 92 -27.49 -11.97 -6.34
C ALA A 92 -28.99 -12.29 -6.19
N ARG A 93 -29.66 -12.64 -7.29
CA ARG A 93 -31.08 -13.06 -7.25
C ARG A 93 -31.29 -14.35 -6.47
N ARG A 94 -30.42 -15.34 -6.68
CA ARG A 94 -30.50 -16.65 -5.99
C ARG A 94 -30.37 -16.48 -4.48
N ASP A 95 -29.48 -15.60 -4.04
CA ASP A 95 -29.11 -15.45 -2.64
C ASP A 95 -29.94 -14.36 -1.91
N GLY A 96 -30.90 -13.74 -2.61
CA GLY A 96 -31.87 -12.83 -2.03
C GLY A 96 -31.42 -11.37 -1.93
N PHE A 97 -30.33 -10.99 -2.60
CA PHE A 97 -29.85 -9.60 -2.67
C PHE A 97 -30.70 -8.70 -3.58
N GLY A 98 -31.60 -9.29 -4.37
CA GLY A 98 -32.44 -8.58 -5.33
C GLY A 98 -31.73 -8.24 -6.63
N ASP A 99 -32.20 -7.20 -7.32
CA ASP A 99 -31.57 -6.71 -8.54
C ASP A 99 -30.28 -5.94 -8.22
N VAL A 100 -29.26 -6.14 -9.06
CA VAL A 100 -27.96 -5.47 -8.93
C VAL A 100 -27.99 -4.15 -9.70
N LEU A 101 -27.52 -3.06 -9.09
CA LEU A 101 -27.28 -1.81 -9.80
C LEU A 101 -26.03 -1.97 -10.68
N VAL A 102 -26.21 -2.08 -12.00
CA VAL A 102 -25.10 -2.33 -12.92
C VAL A 102 -24.63 -1.02 -13.56
N LEU A 103 -23.33 -0.75 -13.45
CA LEU A 103 -22.69 0.50 -13.86
C LEU A 103 -21.43 0.20 -14.69
N GLU A 104 -21.38 0.74 -15.90
CA GLU A 104 -20.28 0.54 -16.84
C GLU A 104 -19.28 1.69 -16.74
N THR A 105 -17.99 1.40 -16.73
CA THR A 105 -16.97 2.46 -16.80
C THR A 105 -16.80 2.99 -18.20
N GLU A 106 -16.37 4.24 -18.29
CA GLU A 106 -16.08 4.93 -19.55
C GLU A 106 -14.56 5.03 -19.76
N GLU A 107 -14.12 5.41 -20.95
CA GLU A 107 -12.68 5.52 -21.26
C GLU A 107 -12.01 6.66 -20.48
N ASP A 108 -12.72 7.77 -20.31
CA ASP A 108 -12.31 8.96 -19.57
C ASP A 108 -12.73 8.95 -18.09
N ASP A 109 -13.60 8.01 -17.69
CA ASP A 109 -13.95 7.75 -16.31
C ASP A 109 -13.78 6.26 -15.94
N PRO A 110 -12.64 5.89 -15.31
CA PRO A 110 -12.35 4.51 -14.94
C PRO A 110 -13.15 3.99 -13.74
N GLY A 111 -14.13 4.74 -13.22
CA GLY A 111 -15.03 4.28 -12.15
C GLY A 111 -15.42 5.32 -11.09
N VAL A 112 -15.00 6.58 -11.24
CA VAL A 112 -15.27 7.68 -10.30
C VAL A 112 -16.77 7.94 -10.20
N GLN A 113 -17.43 8.29 -11.31
CA GLN A 113 -18.84 8.65 -11.29
C GLN A 113 -19.70 7.45 -10.89
N MET A 114 -19.37 6.26 -11.40
CA MET A 114 -20.07 5.02 -11.07
C MET A 114 -19.98 4.67 -9.59
N ALA A 115 -18.81 4.87 -8.95
CA ALA A 115 -18.66 4.66 -7.52
C ALA A 115 -19.51 5.65 -6.71
N ARG A 116 -19.51 6.94 -7.12
CA ARG A 116 -20.34 7.97 -6.48
C ARG A 116 -21.83 7.68 -6.63
N ASP A 117 -22.27 7.24 -7.80
CA ASP A 117 -23.66 6.89 -8.05
C ASP A 117 -24.09 5.69 -7.20
N ALA A 118 -23.22 4.69 -7.05
CA ALA A 118 -23.48 3.55 -6.16
C ALA A 118 -23.59 3.97 -4.69
N VAL A 119 -22.67 4.83 -4.21
CA VAL A 119 -22.74 5.38 -2.84
C VAL A 119 -24.00 6.22 -2.65
N ALA A 120 -24.35 7.07 -3.60
CA ALA A 120 -25.56 7.90 -3.55
C ALA A 120 -26.85 7.05 -3.59
N ALA A 121 -26.81 5.90 -4.24
CA ALA A 121 -27.87 4.90 -4.19
C ALA A 121 -27.92 4.15 -2.84
N GLY A 122 -27.00 4.36 -1.90
CA GLY A 122 -27.03 3.72 -0.59
C GLY A 122 -26.86 2.20 -0.65
N VAL A 123 -26.14 1.69 -1.66
CA VAL A 123 -25.83 0.25 -1.74
C VAL A 123 -24.93 -0.14 -0.58
N ARG A 124 -25.07 -1.38 -0.09
CA ARG A 124 -24.23 -1.87 1.00
C ARG A 124 -22.86 -2.32 0.50
N ARG A 125 -22.78 -2.74 -0.77
CA ARG A 125 -21.55 -3.28 -1.38
C ARG A 125 -21.44 -2.92 -2.84
N VAL A 126 -20.21 -2.65 -3.25
CA VAL A 126 -19.82 -2.41 -4.64
C VAL A 126 -18.88 -3.53 -5.06
N LEU A 127 -19.30 -4.30 -6.05
CA LEU A 127 -18.51 -5.32 -6.72
C LEU A 127 -17.80 -4.65 -7.90
N VAL A 128 -16.48 -4.73 -7.96
CA VAL A 128 -15.67 -4.13 -9.03
C VAL A 128 -15.05 -5.22 -9.88
N ALA A 129 -15.47 -5.32 -11.14
CA ALA A 129 -14.90 -6.22 -12.13
C ALA A 129 -13.98 -5.45 -13.09
N GLY A 130 -12.67 -5.49 -12.81
CA GLY A 130 -11.71 -4.64 -13.52
C GLY A 130 -10.25 -4.95 -13.19
N GLY A 131 -9.35 -4.12 -13.73
CA GLY A 131 -7.93 -4.12 -13.39
C GLY A 131 -7.59 -3.17 -12.24
N ASP A 132 -6.30 -3.03 -11.94
CA ASP A 132 -5.81 -2.23 -10.82
C ASP A 132 -6.29 -0.78 -10.84
N GLY A 133 -6.26 -0.10 -11.99
CA GLY A 133 -6.72 1.29 -12.09
C GLY A 133 -8.22 1.48 -11.80
N THR A 134 -9.07 0.57 -12.29
CA THR A 134 -10.52 0.58 -11.96
C THR A 134 -10.73 0.32 -10.48
N VAL A 135 -10.04 -0.67 -9.91
CA VAL A 135 -10.13 -1.00 -8.48
C VAL A 135 -9.65 0.16 -7.61
N ARG A 136 -8.52 0.80 -7.94
CA ARG A 136 -8.00 1.98 -7.23
C ARG A 136 -8.99 3.14 -7.27
N THR A 137 -9.54 3.43 -8.45
CA THR A 137 -10.48 4.53 -8.64
C THR A 137 -11.74 4.34 -7.81
N VAL A 138 -12.33 3.13 -7.85
CA VAL A 138 -13.50 2.84 -7.02
C VAL A 138 -13.13 2.84 -5.53
N ALA A 139 -12.00 2.24 -5.15
CA ALA A 139 -11.53 2.25 -3.76
C ALA A 139 -11.32 3.67 -3.21
N GLU A 140 -10.83 4.59 -4.03
CA GLU A 140 -10.67 6.01 -3.67
C GLU A 140 -12.02 6.65 -3.30
N GLU A 141 -13.06 6.41 -4.09
CA GLU A 141 -14.41 6.97 -3.84
C GLU A 141 -15.15 6.26 -2.71
N LEU A 142 -14.84 4.98 -2.45
CA LEU A 142 -15.40 4.24 -1.32
C LEU A 142 -14.63 4.48 0.00
N ALA A 143 -13.43 5.04 -0.06
CA ALA A 143 -12.64 5.32 1.12
C ALA A 143 -13.41 6.26 2.07
N ASN A 144 -13.44 5.90 3.35
CA ASN A 144 -14.17 6.57 4.43
C ASN A 144 -15.71 6.46 4.34
N THR A 145 -16.26 5.64 3.42
CA THR A 145 -17.70 5.30 3.38
C THR A 145 -17.99 3.98 4.11
N SER A 146 -19.24 3.62 4.39
CA SER A 146 -19.58 2.31 4.98
C SER A 146 -19.70 1.18 3.93
N VAL A 147 -19.60 1.51 2.64
CA VAL A 147 -19.83 0.61 1.52
C VAL A 147 -18.65 -0.35 1.36
N ALA A 148 -18.93 -1.66 1.34
CA ALA A 148 -17.88 -2.66 1.21
C ALA A 148 -17.48 -2.89 -0.26
N LEU A 149 -16.17 -2.92 -0.51
CA LEU A 149 -15.57 -3.21 -1.81
C LEU A 149 -15.37 -4.72 -1.98
N GLY A 150 -16.02 -5.31 -2.98
CA GLY A 150 -15.73 -6.65 -3.47
C GLY A 150 -14.94 -6.59 -4.78
N ILE A 151 -13.84 -7.35 -4.89
CA ILE A 151 -12.96 -7.28 -6.06
C ILE A 151 -13.12 -8.53 -6.91
N ILE A 152 -13.40 -8.34 -8.21
CA ILE A 152 -13.40 -9.39 -9.23
C ILE A 152 -12.25 -9.08 -10.20
N PRO A 153 -11.10 -9.75 -10.04
CA PRO A 153 -9.87 -9.38 -10.72
C PRO A 153 -9.91 -9.76 -12.21
N LEU A 154 -9.97 -8.76 -13.10
CA LEU A 154 -9.92 -8.92 -14.55
C LEU A 154 -8.67 -8.24 -15.17
N GLY A 155 -7.72 -7.84 -14.33
CA GLY A 155 -6.44 -7.25 -14.73
C GLY A 155 -5.28 -8.25 -14.75
N THR A 156 -4.11 -7.80 -15.20
CA THR A 156 -2.87 -8.59 -15.18
C THR A 156 -2.16 -8.50 -13.81
N GLY A 157 -2.13 -7.30 -13.21
CA GLY A 157 -1.47 -7.04 -11.93
C GLY A 157 -2.27 -7.57 -10.75
N ASN A 158 -3.49 -7.06 -10.56
CA ASN A 158 -4.42 -7.40 -9.47
C ASN A 158 -3.76 -7.25 -8.09
N LEU A 159 -3.04 -6.14 -7.89
CA LEU A 159 -2.15 -5.88 -6.75
C LEU A 159 -2.90 -5.95 -5.41
N LEU A 160 -4.02 -5.24 -5.29
CA LEU A 160 -4.80 -5.24 -4.05
C LEU A 160 -5.41 -6.63 -3.79
N ALA A 161 -5.97 -7.26 -4.83
CA ALA A 161 -6.53 -8.61 -4.72
C ALA A 161 -5.49 -9.64 -4.24
N ARG A 162 -4.24 -9.55 -4.72
CA ARG A 162 -3.12 -10.40 -4.24
C ARG A 162 -2.78 -10.14 -2.78
N ASN A 163 -2.70 -8.88 -2.37
CA ASN A 163 -2.42 -8.53 -0.97
C ASN A 163 -3.56 -8.95 -0.03
N LEU A 164 -4.79 -9.04 -0.54
CA LEU A 164 -5.95 -9.60 0.15
C LEU A 164 -6.06 -11.14 0.03
N SER A 165 -5.09 -11.80 -0.60
CA SER A 165 -5.07 -13.26 -0.82
C SER A 165 -6.31 -13.79 -1.56
N LEU A 166 -6.89 -12.99 -2.45
CA LEU A 166 -8.01 -13.41 -3.30
C LEU A 166 -7.55 -14.42 -4.36
N PRO A 167 -8.42 -15.36 -4.77
CA PRO A 167 -8.12 -16.35 -5.79
C PRO A 167 -8.17 -15.72 -7.19
N ILE A 168 -7.15 -14.94 -7.54
CA ILE A 168 -7.10 -14.12 -8.76
C ILE A 168 -7.28 -14.86 -10.10
N ASN A 169 -7.17 -16.20 -10.10
CA ASN A 169 -7.36 -17.06 -11.27
C ASN A 169 -8.75 -17.72 -11.29
N ASP A 170 -9.61 -17.39 -10.33
CA ASP A 170 -10.99 -17.88 -10.20
C ASP A 170 -11.93 -16.68 -9.95
N PRO A 171 -12.33 -15.98 -11.03
CA PRO A 171 -13.25 -14.84 -10.92
C PRO A 171 -14.61 -15.20 -10.31
N GLU A 172 -15.11 -16.41 -10.52
CA GLU A 172 -16.39 -16.85 -9.91
C GLU A 172 -16.26 -17.00 -8.39
N GLU A 173 -15.16 -17.55 -7.89
CA GLU A 173 -14.87 -17.56 -6.45
C GLU A 173 -14.71 -16.14 -5.90
N CYS A 174 -14.10 -15.24 -6.65
CA CYS A 174 -14.03 -13.82 -6.27
C CYS A 174 -15.44 -13.18 -6.18
N VAL A 175 -16.36 -13.52 -7.09
CA VAL A 175 -17.78 -13.11 -6.98
C VAL A 175 -18.40 -13.68 -5.70
N ARG A 176 -18.20 -14.96 -5.40
CA ARG A 176 -18.72 -15.57 -4.15
C ARG A 176 -18.16 -14.89 -2.90
N ILE A 177 -16.87 -14.55 -2.89
CA ILE A 177 -16.24 -13.80 -1.81
C ILE A 177 -16.83 -12.38 -1.71
N ALA A 178 -17.03 -11.70 -2.83
CA ALA A 178 -17.61 -10.37 -2.85
C ALA A 178 -19.07 -10.34 -2.33
N LEU A 179 -19.82 -11.42 -2.55
CA LEU A 179 -21.20 -11.57 -2.08
C LEU A 179 -21.32 -12.13 -0.66
N HIS A 180 -20.40 -12.98 -0.20
CA HIS A 180 -20.57 -13.77 1.04
C HIS A 180 -19.38 -13.78 1.97
N GLY A 181 -18.28 -13.14 1.56
CA GLY A 181 -17.06 -13.04 2.35
C GLY A 181 -17.25 -12.25 3.63
N HIS A 182 -16.16 -12.16 4.39
CA HIS A 182 -16.10 -11.32 5.58
C HIS A 182 -15.64 -9.92 5.22
N GLN A 183 -16.20 -8.94 5.92
CA GLN A 183 -15.71 -7.57 5.88
C GLN A 183 -14.42 -7.48 6.68
N ARG A 184 -13.36 -7.00 6.04
CA ARG A 184 -12.14 -6.53 6.70
C ARG A 184 -12.01 -5.04 6.45
N VAL A 185 -11.67 -4.29 7.49
CA VAL A 185 -11.33 -2.88 7.34
C VAL A 185 -9.82 -2.79 7.12
N ILE A 186 -9.42 -2.04 6.09
CA ILE A 186 -8.02 -1.80 5.74
C ILE A 186 -7.76 -0.31 5.63
N ASP A 187 -6.49 0.04 5.75
CA ASP A 187 -5.97 1.37 5.54
C ASP A 187 -5.88 1.67 4.03
N THR A 188 -6.00 2.95 3.68
CA THR A 188 -5.64 3.48 2.36
C THR A 188 -4.65 4.62 2.52
N VAL A 189 -4.12 5.14 1.41
CA VAL A 189 -3.14 6.23 1.45
C VAL A 189 -3.66 7.44 0.69
N ASP A 190 -3.92 8.53 1.40
CA ASP A 190 -4.15 9.86 0.82
C ASP A 190 -2.82 10.41 0.33
N VAL A 191 -2.75 10.79 -0.95
CA VAL A 191 -1.53 11.35 -1.52
C VAL A 191 -1.82 12.65 -2.25
N ARG A 192 -0.98 13.65 -2.01
CA ARG A 192 -0.95 14.90 -2.77
C ARG A 192 0.32 14.96 -3.59
N LEU A 193 0.17 15.22 -4.87
CA LEU A 193 1.26 15.35 -5.83
C LEU A 193 1.38 16.82 -6.24
N VAL A 194 2.62 17.26 -6.45
CA VAL A 194 2.92 18.53 -7.12
C VAL A 194 3.64 18.20 -8.41
N HIS A 195 3.00 18.46 -9.54
CA HIS A 195 3.52 18.17 -10.88
C HIS A 195 4.59 19.18 -11.29
N GLU A 196 5.32 18.85 -12.35
CA GLU A 196 6.39 19.69 -12.91
C GLU A 196 5.91 21.08 -13.34
N ASP A 197 4.68 21.19 -13.85
CA ASP A 197 4.04 22.44 -14.25
C ASP A 197 3.43 23.24 -13.07
N GLY A 198 3.50 22.68 -11.86
CA GLY A 198 2.93 23.26 -10.64
C GLY A 198 1.49 22.86 -10.36
N GLU A 199 0.85 22.05 -11.22
CA GLU A 199 -0.46 21.44 -10.93
C GLU A 199 -0.39 20.62 -9.64
N ARG A 200 -1.49 20.63 -8.89
CA ARG A 200 -1.62 19.85 -7.66
C ARG A 200 -2.79 18.89 -7.77
N THR A 201 -2.50 17.60 -7.75
CA THR A 201 -3.52 16.57 -7.71
C THR A 201 -3.55 15.88 -6.36
N ARG A 202 -4.69 15.29 -6.04
CA ARG A 202 -4.92 14.50 -4.84
C ARG A 202 -5.55 13.19 -5.27
N HIS A 203 -5.03 12.10 -4.74
CA HIS A 203 -5.48 10.75 -5.06
C HIS A 203 -5.49 9.89 -3.80
N THR A 204 -6.13 8.73 -3.91
CA THR A 204 -5.97 7.64 -2.95
C THR A 204 -5.38 6.43 -3.65
N PHE A 205 -4.47 5.73 -2.98
CA PHE A 205 -3.98 4.43 -3.41
C PHE A 205 -4.06 3.41 -2.28
N THR A 206 -4.07 2.14 -2.64
CA THR A 206 -4.37 1.02 -1.73
C THR A 206 -3.17 0.11 -1.50
N VAL A 207 -2.20 0.10 -2.42
CA VAL A 207 -1.06 -0.81 -2.40
C VAL A 207 0.25 -0.05 -2.22
N MET A 208 0.68 0.70 -3.22
CA MET A 208 1.92 1.47 -3.15
C MET A 208 1.97 2.57 -4.20
N GLY A 209 2.59 3.67 -3.83
CA GLY A 209 2.91 4.77 -4.72
C GLY A 209 4.38 5.17 -4.59
N GLY A 210 4.90 5.91 -5.54
CA GLY A 210 6.28 6.37 -5.45
C GLY A 210 6.77 7.06 -6.70
N ALA A 211 8.05 7.40 -6.68
CA ALA A 211 8.71 8.10 -7.78
C ALA A 211 10.15 7.66 -7.96
N GLY A 212 10.61 7.70 -9.20
CA GLY A 212 11.94 7.30 -9.63
C GLY A 212 11.90 6.09 -10.55
N TYR A 213 12.93 5.26 -10.46
CA TYR A 213 13.23 4.18 -11.39
C TYR A 213 12.06 3.23 -11.70
N ASP A 214 11.19 2.96 -10.73
CA ASP A 214 10.03 2.06 -10.92
C ASP A 214 8.93 2.67 -11.80
N ALA A 215 8.85 4.00 -11.86
CA ALA A 215 7.94 4.73 -12.76
C ALA A 215 8.55 4.89 -14.17
N ASP A 216 9.88 5.01 -14.27
CA ASP A 216 10.60 5.02 -15.57
C ASP A 216 10.40 3.69 -16.32
N ILE A 217 10.34 2.55 -15.61
CA ILE A 217 10.05 1.23 -16.21
C ILE A 217 8.59 1.15 -16.70
N MET A 218 7.63 1.67 -15.93
CA MET A 218 6.21 1.63 -16.30
C MET A 218 5.89 2.54 -17.49
N GLY A 219 6.56 3.69 -17.61
CA GLY A 219 6.36 4.63 -18.73
C GLY A 219 6.87 4.15 -20.09
N ASP A 220 7.74 3.13 -20.13
CA ASP A 220 8.41 2.65 -21.35
C ASP A 220 7.91 1.26 -21.80
N THR A 221 6.88 0.72 -21.14
CA THR A 221 6.32 -0.59 -21.48
C THR A 221 5.32 -0.46 -22.62
N ARG A 222 5.74 -0.87 -23.84
CA ARG A 222 4.82 -1.16 -24.96
C ARG A 222 3.76 -2.18 -24.50
N ASP A 223 2.52 -1.99 -24.95
CA ASP A 223 1.32 -2.80 -24.65
C ASP A 223 1.43 -4.32 -24.94
N ASP A 224 2.57 -4.79 -25.41
CA ASP A 224 2.74 -6.05 -26.14
C ASP A 224 3.23 -7.23 -25.29
N LEU A 225 3.38 -7.09 -23.97
CA LEU A 225 3.94 -8.17 -23.11
C LEU A 225 3.00 -8.56 -21.97
N LYS A 226 1.75 -8.83 -22.32
CA LYS A 226 0.79 -9.55 -21.47
C LYS A 226 0.70 -10.98 -21.98
N ASP A 227 1.40 -11.90 -21.32
CA ASP A 227 0.87 -13.23 -20.92
C ASP A 227 1.96 -14.18 -20.38
N MET A 228 1.83 -14.46 -19.08
CA MET A 228 2.14 -15.70 -18.35
C MET A 228 3.41 -16.50 -18.73
N ALA A 229 4.58 -16.01 -18.31
CA ALA A 229 5.66 -16.76 -17.66
C ALA A 229 6.84 -15.81 -17.41
N GLY A 230 7.17 -15.54 -16.15
CA GLY A 230 8.47 -14.96 -15.83
C GLY A 230 8.62 -13.46 -16.07
N TRP A 231 8.04 -12.63 -15.19
CA TRP A 231 8.67 -11.34 -14.85
C TRP A 231 10.16 -11.56 -14.42
N LEU A 232 10.48 -12.78 -13.97
CA LEU A 232 11.84 -13.28 -13.69
C LEU A 232 12.78 -13.30 -14.91
N ALA A 233 12.26 -13.20 -16.14
CA ALA A 233 13.06 -12.94 -17.32
C ALA A 233 12.90 -11.46 -17.66
N TYR A 234 13.57 -10.62 -16.86
CA TYR A 234 14.16 -9.36 -17.27
C TYR A 234 13.80 -8.99 -18.70
N SER A 235 12.71 -8.24 -18.87
CA SER A 235 12.55 -7.45 -20.09
C SER A 235 13.84 -6.66 -20.20
N GLU A 236 14.53 -6.78 -21.32
CA GLU A 236 15.82 -6.15 -21.59
C GLU A 236 15.84 -4.65 -21.19
N ALA A 237 14.67 -4.00 -21.25
CA ALA A 237 14.39 -2.66 -20.72
C ALA A 237 14.66 -2.51 -19.21
N GLY A 238 14.18 -3.43 -18.36
CA GLY A 238 14.46 -3.42 -16.92
C GLY A 238 15.96 -3.53 -16.64
N LEU A 239 16.69 -4.42 -17.32
CA LEU A 239 18.14 -4.58 -17.10
C LEU A 239 18.95 -3.37 -17.62
N ARG A 240 18.54 -2.76 -18.76
CA ARG A 240 19.20 -1.60 -19.37
C ARG A 240 19.13 -0.34 -18.52
N HIS A 241 18.03 -0.12 -17.80
CA HIS A 241 17.87 1.08 -16.99
C HIS A 241 18.54 0.99 -15.59
N LEU A 242 19.03 -0.19 -15.18
CA LEU A 242 19.72 -0.37 -13.88
C LEU A 242 20.96 0.53 -13.72
N GLY A 243 21.50 1.08 -14.81
CA GLY A 243 22.67 1.96 -14.86
C GLY A 243 22.44 3.47 -14.65
N GLY A 244 21.20 3.95 -14.47
CA GLY A 244 20.87 5.38 -14.32
C GLY A 244 21.56 6.16 -13.18
N GLU A 245 21.31 7.46 -13.11
CA GLU A 245 21.90 8.31 -12.07
C GLU A 245 21.08 8.32 -10.78
N ARG A 246 21.75 8.47 -9.62
CA ARG A 246 21.07 8.68 -8.35
C ARG A 246 20.71 10.15 -8.20
N ARG A 247 19.40 10.41 -8.10
CA ARG A 247 18.84 11.76 -7.95
C ARG A 247 18.78 12.16 -6.48
N GLU A 248 18.91 13.45 -6.23
CA GLU A 248 18.78 14.00 -4.89
C GLU A 248 17.30 14.10 -4.52
N VAL A 249 16.96 13.59 -3.33
CA VAL A 249 15.62 13.62 -2.76
C VAL A 249 15.70 14.07 -1.31
N SER A 250 14.74 14.87 -0.86
CA SER A 250 14.58 15.22 0.55
C SER A 250 13.32 14.56 1.09
N VAL A 251 13.47 13.76 2.15
CA VAL A 251 12.37 13.01 2.77
C VAL A 251 12.19 13.45 4.22
N ALA A 252 10.94 13.72 4.62
CA ALA A 252 10.53 13.96 6.00
C ALA A 252 9.45 12.95 6.39
N LEU A 253 9.55 12.43 7.62
CA LEU A 253 8.61 11.47 8.20
C LEU A 253 7.95 12.10 9.42
N ASP A 254 6.63 11.96 9.54
CA ASP A 254 5.83 12.38 10.70
C ASP A 254 6.08 13.83 11.16
N GLY A 255 6.26 14.74 10.20
CA GLY A 255 6.54 16.16 10.48
C GLY A 255 7.96 16.45 11.01
N GLY A 256 8.84 15.45 11.03
CA GLY A 256 10.25 15.60 11.36
C GLY A 256 11.03 16.42 10.32
N PRO A 257 12.32 16.68 10.58
CA PRO A 257 13.16 17.44 9.66
C PRO A 257 13.39 16.65 8.36
N PHE A 258 13.45 17.37 7.24
CA PHE A 258 13.86 16.80 5.95
C PHE A 258 15.30 16.29 6.03
N ARG A 259 15.50 15.09 5.49
CA ARG A 259 16.81 14.47 5.29
C ARG A 259 17.04 14.24 3.81
N THR A 260 18.22 14.62 3.34
CA THR A 260 18.60 14.49 1.94
C THR A 260 19.27 13.16 1.67
N PHE A 261 18.85 12.49 0.60
CA PHE A 261 19.37 11.22 0.12
C PHE A 261 19.69 11.31 -1.36
N ARG A 262 20.58 10.43 -1.84
CA ARG A 262 20.74 10.17 -3.28
C ARG A 262 20.20 8.77 -3.58
N MET A 263 19.09 8.71 -4.31
CA MET A 263 18.31 7.50 -4.52
C MET A 263 18.10 7.19 -6.01
N ARG A 264 17.65 5.97 -6.30
CA ARG A 264 17.04 5.57 -7.56
C ARG A 264 15.52 5.62 -7.52
N SER A 265 14.93 5.17 -6.41
CA SER A 265 13.48 5.21 -6.17
C SER A 265 13.16 5.48 -4.73
N VAL A 266 12.01 6.12 -4.50
CA VAL A 266 11.29 6.14 -3.24
C VAL A 266 9.92 5.51 -3.46
N LEU A 267 9.57 4.56 -2.61
CA LEU A 267 8.26 3.93 -2.57
C LEU A 267 7.64 4.20 -1.20
N VAL A 268 6.34 4.42 -1.20
CA VAL A 268 5.47 4.55 -0.03
C VAL A 268 4.39 3.49 -0.19
N ALA A 269 4.39 2.50 0.67
CA ALA A 269 3.54 1.33 0.55
C ALA A 269 2.59 1.20 1.74
N ASN A 270 1.39 0.75 1.46
CA ASN A 270 0.39 0.27 2.42
C ASN A 270 0.50 -1.25 2.61
N CYS A 271 0.95 -1.98 1.58
CA CYS A 271 1.16 -3.41 1.67
C CYS A 271 2.43 -3.88 0.97
N GLY A 272 2.89 -5.06 1.39
CA GLY A 272 4.25 -5.52 1.11
C GLY A 272 4.41 -6.49 -0.05
N MET A 273 3.31 -6.99 -0.62
CA MET A 273 3.36 -7.98 -1.69
C MET A 273 3.26 -7.31 -3.08
N LEU A 274 4.18 -7.68 -3.96
CA LEU A 274 4.17 -7.35 -5.38
C LEU A 274 3.58 -8.52 -6.21
N THR A 275 3.51 -8.31 -7.52
CA THR A 275 3.18 -9.38 -8.48
C THR A 275 4.13 -10.59 -8.33
N ALA A 276 3.66 -11.76 -8.77
CA ALA A 276 4.37 -13.04 -8.65
C ALA A 276 4.70 -13.50 -7.21
N GLY A 277 4.02 -12.96 -6.19
CA GLY A 277 4.17 -13.41 -4.80
C GLY A 277 5.46 -12.94 -4.13
N MET A 278 6.11 -11.93 -4.69
CA MET A 278 7.31 -11.34 -4.11
C MET A 278 6.96 -10.41 -2.97
N GLU A 279 7.53 -10.66 -1.81
CA GLU A 279 7.37 -9.86 -0.61
C GLU A 279 8.52 -8.83 -0.55
N LEU A 280 8.24 -7.59 -0.93
CA LEU A 280 9.21 -6.50 -0.91
C LEU A 280 9.35 -5.90 0.49
N LEU A 281 8.22 -5.75 1.20
CA LEU A 281 8.14 -5.12 2.52
C LEU A 281 7.44 -6.08 3.49
N PRO A 282 8.16 -7.03 4.11
CA PRO A 282 7.57 -8.07 4.94
C PRO A 282 6.97 -7.56 6.27
N GLU A 283 7.23 -6.30 6.62
CA GLU A 283 6.69 -5.66 7.82
C GLU A 283 5.39 -4.91 7.54
N ALA A 284 5.05 -4.67 6.26
CA ALA A 284 3.87 -3.92 5.86
C ALA A 284 2.59 -4.71 6.14
N LYS A 285 1.62 -4.05 6.78
CA LYS A 285 0.31 -4.62 7.10
C LYS A 285 -0.77 -3.68 6.59
N LEU A 286 -1.87 -4.27 6.15
CA LEU A 286 -2.99 -3.54 5.56
C LEU A 286 -3.81 -2.71 6.58
N ASP A 287 -3.58 -2.85 7.88
CA ASP A 287 -4.47 -2.36 8.94
C ASP A 287 -3.73 -1.92 10.22
N ASP A 288 -2.43 -1.61 10.14
CA ASP A 288 -1.63 -1.19 11.30
C ASP A 288 -1.53 0.34 11.48
N GLY A 289 -2.12 1.11 10.57
CA GLY A 289 -2.10 2.57 10.58
C GLY A 289 -0.74 3.15 10.23
N LEU A 290 0.12 2.41 9.53
CA LEU A 290 1.46 2.84 9.15
C LEU A 290 1.68 2.72 7.64
N LEU A 291 2.55 3.59 7.11
CA LEU A 291 3.09 3.51 5.77
C LEU A 291 4.51 2.96 5.83
N ASP A 292 4.84 2.03 4.94
CA ASP A 292 6.19 1.53 4.75
C ASP A 292 6.90 2.33 3.64
N VAL A 293 7.90 3.10 4.05
CA VAL A 293 8.75 3.90 3.17
C VAL A 293 10.00 3.12 2.82
N LEU A 294 10.21 2.94 1.52
CA LEU A 294 11.40 2.32 0.98
C LEU A 294 12.18 3.31 0.13
N ILE A 295 13.44 3.54 0.50
CA ILE A 295 14.40 4.30 -0.31
C ILE A 295 15.40 3.31 -0.90
N LEU A 296 15.41 3.21 -2.22
CA LEU A 296 16.32 2.40 -3.01
C LEU A 296 17.49 3.28 -3.49
N SER A 297 18.71 2.96 -3.09
CA SER A 297 19.92 3.70 -3.48
C SER A 297 21.08 2.81 -3.98
N PRO A 298 20.85 1.83 -4.87
CA PRO A 298 21.92 0.99 -5.43
C PRO A 298 22.91 1.82 -6.26
N ARG A 299 24.20 1.49 -6.17
CA ARG A 299 25.29 2.19 -6.87
C ARG A 299 25.73 1.48 -8.14
N ASN A 300 25.47 0.17 -8.22
CA ASN A 300 25.92 -0.70 -9.30
C ASN A 300 25.01 -1.94 -9.40
N THR A 301 25.24 -2.75 -10.43
CA THR A 301 24.51 -4.00 -10.67
C THR A 301 24.66 -5.04 -9.54
N LEU A 302 25.77 -5.01 -8.80
CA LEU A 302 25.97 -5.90 -7.65
C LEU A 302 25.04 -5.53 -6.48
N ASP A 303 24.80 -4.24 -6.23
CA ASP A 303 23.82 -3.80 -5.23
C ASP A 303 22.40 -4.25 -5.61
N TRP A 304 22.05 -4.19 -6.90
CA TRP A 304 20.79 -4.74 -7.42
C TRP A 304 20.68 -6.25 -7.21
N ALA A 305 21.75 -7.01 -7.53
CA ALA A 305 21.77 -8.45 -7.30
C ALA A 305 21.61 -8.81 -5.81
N ARG A 306 22.20 -8.02 -4.91
CA ARG A 306 22.03 -8.19 -3.45
C ARG A 306 20.61 -7.90 -3.00
N ILE A 307 19.98 -6.85 -3.52
CA ILE A 307 18.58 -6.53 -3.24
C ILE A 307 17.67 -7.67 -3.72
N ALA A 308 17.85 -8.12 -4.97
CA ALA A 308 17.08 -9.24 -5.51
C ALA A 308 17.25 -10.52 -4.68
N LEU A 309 18.49 -10.87 -4.31
CA LEU A 309 18.76 -12.03 -3.46
C LEU A 309 18.10 -11.87 -2.09
N LYS A 310 18.17 -10.68 -1.49
CA LYS A 310 17.51 -10.38 -0.21
C LYS A 310 16.00 -10.58 -0.30
N THR A 311 15.34 -10.04 -1.33
CA THR A 311 13.90 -10.17 -1.55
C THR A 311 13.49 -11.62 -1.78
N LEU A 312 14.22 -12.36 -2.63
CA LEU A 312 13.93 -13.77 -2.93
C LEU A 312 14.15 -14.70 -1.72
N THR A 313 15.22 -14.48 -0.96
CA THR A 313 15.56 -15.31 0.21
C THR A 313 14.89 -14.84 1.50
N ARG A 314 14.12 -13.74 1.45
CA ARG A 314 13.50 -13.06 2.60
C ARG A 314 14.49 -12.81 3.74
N HIS A 315 15.75 -12.56 3.39
CA HIS A 315 16.82 -12.42 4.39
C HIS A 315 16.70 -11.07 5.10
N ARG A 316 16.73 -11.07 6.44
CA ARG A 316 16.58 -9.84 7.24
C ARG A 316 17.85 -9.00 7.37
N ARG A 317 18.88 -9.25 6.56
CA ARG A 317 20.11 -8.45 6.61
C ARG A 317 19.86 -7.06 6.03
N ASP A 318 20.31 -6.04 6.73
CA ASP A 318 20.30 -4.66 6.25
C ASP A 318 21.25 -4.52 5.06
N LEU A 319 20.83 -3.73 4.06
CA LEU A 319 21.65 -3.36 2.91
C LEU A 319 21.75 -1.84 2.88
N ASP A 320 22.96 -1.31 2.69
CA ASP A 320 23.17 0.14 2.58
C ASP A 320 22.49 0.77 1.34
N SER A 321 22.06 -0.07 0.39
CA SER A 321 21.32 0.32 -0.82
C SER A 321 19.80 0.24 -0.66
N LEU A 322 19.30 -0.19 0.51
CA LEU A 322 17.88 -0.43 0.78
C LEU A 322 17.54 0.08 2.19
N HIS A 323 16.84 1.20 2.30
CA HIS A 323 16.43 1.77 3.57
C HIS A 323 14.91 1.69 3.75
N THR A 324 14.45 0.98 4.78
CA THR A 324 13.04 0.89 5.15
C THR A 324 12.74 1.66 6.43
N LYS A 325 11.60 2.35 6.46
CA LYS A 325 11.05 3.05 7.63
C LYS A 325 9.53 3.01 7.62
N GLN A 326 8.93 2.91 8.80
CA GLN A 326 7.50 3.11 8.98
C GLN A 326 7.20 4.53 9.45
N ALA A 327 6.10 5.12 8.97
CA ALA A 327 5.63 6.45 9.34
C ALA A 327 4.12 6.58 9.06
N THR A 328 3.43 7.52 9.71
CA THR A 328 2.02 7.84 9.41
C THR A 328 1.89 8.86 8.28
N ARG A 329 2.92 9.69 8.08
CA ARG A 329 3.02 10.68 7.01
C ARG A 329 4.41 10.75 6.42
N VAL A 330 4.47 10.83 5.11
CA VAL A 330 5.70 10.88 4.33
C VAL A 330 5.66 12.06 3.39
N GLN A 331 6.64 12.94 3.50
CA GLN A 331 6.80 14.07 2.58
C GLN A 331 8.10 13.92 1.82
N VAL A 332 8.01 14.02 0.50
CA VAL A 332 9.13 13.86 -0.42
C VAL A 332 9.21 15.09 -1.30
N ARG A 333 10.43 15.62 -1.46
CA ARG A 333 10.76 16.68 -2.41
C ARG A 333 11.86 16.20 -3.32
N PHE A 334 11.64 16.32 -4.62
CA PHE A 334 12.61 15.92 -5.64
C PHE A 334 13.38 17.17 -6.09
N ALA A 335 14.71 17.06 -6.19
CA ALA A 335 15.53 18.16 -6.69
C ALA A 335 15.28 18.44 -8.19
N GLU A 336 14.84 17.40 -8.91
CA GLU A 336 14.50 17.44 -10.33
C GLU A 336 13.15 16.74 -10.54
N PRO A 337 12.34 17.16 -11.53
CA PRO A 337 11.09 16.48 -11.88
C PRO A 337 11.33 14.98 -12.13
N THR A 338 10.50 14.15 -11.50
CA THR A 338 10.70 12.70 -11.45
C THR A 338 9.38 11.99 -11.73
N LEU A 339 9.40 11.00 -12.63
CA LEU A 339 8.21 10.20 -12.94
C LEU A 339 7.69 9.48 -11.69
N SER A 340 6.37 9.39 -11.59
CA SER A 340 5.66 8.82 -10.45
C SER A 340 4.56 7.86 -10.88
N GLN A 341 4.18 6.99 -9.95
CA GLN A 341 3.10 6.02 -10.12
C GLN A 341 2.33 5.81 -8.82
N LEU A 342 1.06 5.41 -8.93
CA LEU A 342 0.19 4.97 -7.84
C LEU A 342 -0.51 3.66 -8.21
N ASP A 343 -0.33 2.60 -7.40
CA ASP A 343 -0.80 1.23 -7.64
C ASP A 343 -0.51 0.69 -9.06
N GLY A 344 0.60 1.13 -9.66
CA GLY A 344 1.02 0.74 -11.01
C GLY A 344 0.54 1.66 -12.13
N ASP A 345 -0.35 2.62 -11.85
CA ASP A 345 -0.76 3.64 -12.82
C ASP A 345 0.22 4.81 -12.82
N ALA A 346 0.70 5.22 -13.99
CA ALA A 346 1.58 6.39 -14.11
C ALA A 346 0.82 7.69 -13.79
N THR A 347 1.42 8.54 -12.97
CA THR A 347 0.86 9.85 -12.56
C THR A 347 1.67 11.03 -13.08
N GLY A 348 2.58 10.80 -14.02
CA GLY A 348 3.40 11.86 -14.62
C GLY A 348 4.60 12.29 -13.75
N SER A 349 5.20 13.42 -14.16
CA SER A 349 6.42 13.98 -13.57
C SER A 349 6.08 14.89 -12.39
N ILE A 350 6.61 14.57 -11.20
CA ILE A 350 6.34 15.31 -9.97
C ILE A 350 7.61 15.91 -9.36
N THR A 351 7.44 17.01 -8.63
CA THR A 351 8.47 17.69 -7.85
C THR A 351 8.27 17.50 -6.33
N ALA A 352 7.08 17.08 -5.89
CA ALA A 352 6.83 16.69 -4.51
C ALA A 352 5.69 15.68 -4.37
N LEU A 353 5.75 14.89 -3.29
CA LEU A 353 4.72 13.97 -2.84
C LEU A 353 4.49 14.13 -1.33
N ASP A 354 3.24 14.18 -0.89
CA ASP A 354 2.83 14.18 0.52
C ASP A 354 1.79 13.08 0.73
N ALA A 355 2.23 11.95 1.27
CA ALA A 355 1.40 10.77 1.51
C ALA A 355 1.07 10.63 2.99
N ARG A 356 -0.16 10.24 3.30
CA ARG A 356 -0.67 10.02 4.65
C ARG A 356 -1.52 8.78 4.69
N VAL A 357 -1.31 7.96 5.72
CA VAL A 357 -2.22 6.84 6.00
C VAL A 357 -3.60 7.39 6.35
N GLN A 358 -4.62 6.78 5.77
CA GLN A 358 -6.00 6.87 6.20
C GLN A 358 -6.33 5.56 6.89
N ALA A 359 -6.16 5.53 8.22
CA ALA A 359 -6.37 4.31 8.98
C ALA A 359 -7.84 3.88 8.95
N ASP A 360 -8.07 2.58 8.81
CA ASP A 360 -9.40 1.95 8.76
C ASP A 360 -10.35 2.56 7.71
N SER A 361 -9.82 3.11 6.62
CA SER A 361 -10.64 3.91 5.69
C SER A 361 -11.50 3.07 4.76
N LEU A 362 -11.11 1.85 4.39
CA LEU A 362 -11.80 1.07 3.35
C LEU A 362 -12.28 -0.28 3.89
N VAL A 363 -13.55 -0.60 3.67
CA VAL A 363 -14.10 -1.93 3.95
C VAL A 363 -13.96 -2.79 2.71
N VAL A 364 -13.33 -3.94 2.82
CA VAL A 364 -13.13 -4.90 1.71
C VAL A 364 -13.72 -6.26 2.05
N MET A 365 -14.20 -6.96 1.03
CA MET A 365 -14.71 -8.33 1.13
C MET A 365 -13.57 -9.33 0.92
N ILE A 366 -13.33 -10.20 1.91
CA ILE A 366 -12.27 -11.22 1.88
C ILE A 366 -12.82 -12.62 2.15
N LYS A 367 -12.03 -13.64 1.83
CA LYS A 367 -12.40 -15.04 2.05
C LYS A 367 -12.61 -15.34 3.54
N ASN A 368 -13.60 -16.16 3.85
CA ASN A 368 -13.84 -16.64 5.22
C ASN A 368 -12.76 -17.67 5.61
N GLU A 369 -11.86 -17.30 6.54
CA GLU A 369 -10.78 -18.19 6.99
C GLU A 369 -11.30 -19.40 7.79
N GLU A 370 -12.49 -19.32 8.41
CA GLU A 370 -13.05 -20.37 9.27
C GLU A 370 -13.48 -21.67 8.54
N ARG A 371 -13.58 -21.68 7.20
CA ARG A 371 -13.92 -22.91 6.44
C ARG A 371 -12.70 -23.71 5.99
N ALA A 372 -11.47 -23.19 6.13
CA ALA A 372 -10.27 -23.88 5.67
C ALA A 372 -9.81 -25.00 6.62
N SER A 373 -10.25 -25.01 7.88
CA SER A 373 -9.79 -25.97 8.92
C SER A 373 -10.69 -27.21 9.09
N VAL A 374 -11.69 -27.42 8.24
CA VAL A 374 -12.62 -28.58 8.33
C VAL A 374 -12.46 -29.56 7.15
N GLN A 375 -11.53 -29.31 6.23
CA GLN A 375 -11.14 -30.25 5.18
C GLN A 375 -9.62 -30.34 5.08
N SER A 376 -9.00 -31.00 6.06
CA SER A 376 -7.66 -31.57 5.93
C SER A 376 -7.65 -33.03 6.35
#